data_AF-A0A3M7Q8E0-F1
#
_entry.id   AF-A0A3M7Q8E0-F1
#
_cell.length_a   1.000
_cell.length_b   1.000
_cell.length_c   1.000
_cell.angle_alpha   90.00
_cell.angle_beta   90.00
_cell.angle_gamma   90.00
#
_symmetry.space_group_name_H-M   'P 1'
#
loop_
_entity.id
_entity.type
_entity.pdbx_description
1 polymer ?
#
loop_
_entity_poly.entity_id
_entity_poly.type
_entity_poly.pdbx_seq_one_letter_code
_entity_poly.pdbx_strand_id
1 'polypeptide(L)' 'HDFVLIGPTGCGKTELINKFASLLDYSTQSMHLFKDMSARDLIQQRITETNGDTKWLNSPLIEAAINGDLMILG' A
#
# COMPACT_ATOMS: atom_id res chain seq x y z
N HIS A 1 10.49 -8.42 8.38
CA HIS A 1 11.71 -7.88 7.75
C HIS A 1 11.27 -6.88 6.71
N ASP A 2 11.66 -5.62 6.85
CA ASP A 2 11.28 -4.56 5.91
C ASP A 2 12.33 -4.47 4.80
N PHE A 3 11.89 -4.47 3.54
CA PHE A 3 12.75 -4.39 2.36
C PHE A 3 12.43 -3.13 1.58
N VAL A 4 13.47 -2.35 1.24
CA VAL A 4 13.33 -1.14 0.44
C VAL A 4 14.03 -1.35 -0.90
N LEU A 5 13.29 -1.25 -1.99
CA LEU A 5 13.82 -1.40 -3.34
C LEU A 5 14.02 -0.02 -4.00
N ILE A 6 15.28 0.44 -4.08
CA ILE A 6 15.62 1.78 -4.61
C ILE A 6 16.10 1.70 -6.06
N GLY A 7 15.82 2.72 -6.86
CA GLY A 7 16.37 2.93 -8.21
C GLY A 7 15.42 3.70 -9.13
N PRO A 8 15.81 3.92 -10.39
CA PRO A 8 15.17 4.92 -11.25
C PRO A 8 13.72 4.57 -11.60
N THR A 9 12.87 5.59 -11.73
CA THR A 9 11.47 5.42 -12.17
C THR A 9 11.42 4.71 -13.52
N GLY A 10 10.54 3.72 -13.66
CA GLY A 10 10.39 2.96 -14.90
C GLY A 10 11.34 1.75 -15.06
N CYS A 11 12.22 1.45 -14.10
CA CYS A 11 13.09 0.25 -14.19
C CYS A 11 12.41 -1.09 -13.81
N GLY A 12 11.07 -1.12 -13.74
CA GLY A 12 10.33 -2.38 -13.53
C GLY A 12 10.35 -2.92 -12.10
N LYS A 13 10.55 -2.06 -11.08
CA LYS A 13 10.56 -2.46 -9.66
C LYS A 13 9.27 -3.14 -9.23
N THR A 14 8.14 -2.55 -9.60
CA THR A 14 6.81 -3.09 -9.34
C THR A 14 6.66 -4.48 -9.96
N GLU A 15 7.14 -4.67 -11.19
CA GLU A 15 7.10 -5.95 -11.87
C GLU A 15 7.97 -7.02 -11.19
N LEU A 16 9.16 -6.64 -10.71
CA LEU A 16 10.03 -7.52 -9.95
C LEU A 16 9.39 -7.93 -8.61
N ILE A 17 8.76 -6.98 -7.93
CA ILE A 17 8.05 -7.22 -6.67
C ILE A 17 6.84 -8.13 -6.89
N ASN A 18 6.06 -7.90 -7.95
CA ASN A 18 4.92 -8.75 -8.31
C ASN A 18 5.37 -10.19 -8.60
N LYS A 19 6.47 -10.37 -9.34
CA LYS A 19 7.04 -11.70 -9.59
C LYS A 19 7.50 -12.36 -8.30
N PHE A 20 8.22 -11.64 -7.45
CA PHE A 20 8.66 -12.15 -6.14
C PHE A 20 7.47 -12.59 -5.28
N ALA A 21 6.41 -11.79 -5.22
CA ALA A 21 5.19 -12.12 -4.49
C ALA A 21 4.50 -13.36 -5.06
N SER A 22 4.37 -13.45 -6.40
CA SER A 22 3.78 -14.63 -7.05
C SER A 22 4.56 -15.94 -6.81
N LEU A 23 5.89 -15.85 -6.68
CA LEU A 23 6.74 -17.01 -6.39
C LEU A 23 6.61 -17.50 -4.95
N LEU A 24 6.21 -16.61 -4.04
CA LEU A 24 6.10 -16.87 -2.61
C LEU A 24 4.65 -16.92 -2.11
N ASP A 25 3.69 -16.85 -3.03
CA ASP A 25 2.24 -16.84 -2.77
C ASP A 25 1.79 -15.68 -1.85
N TYR A 26 2.47 -14.53 -1.94
CA TYR A 26 2.04 -13.30 -1.28
C TYR A 26 1.03 -12.53 -2.14
N SER A 27 -0.02 -12.02 -1.51
CA SER A 27 -0.90 -11.01 -2.10
C SER A 27 -0.17 -9.67 -2.17
N THR A 28 -0.26 -8.98 -3.31
CA THR A 28 0.37 -7.66 -3.52
C THR A 28 -0.67 -6.55 -3.51
N GLN A 29 -0.41 -5.51 -2.73
CA GLN A 29 -1.18 -4.27 -2.74
C GLN A 29 -0.28 -3.12 -3.18
N SER A 30 -0.83 -2.11 -3.85
CA SER A 30 -0.09 -0.91 -4.23
C SER A 30 -0.79 0.36 -3.75
N MET A 31 0.00 1.31 -3.26
CA MET A 31 -0.46 2.62 -2.83
C MET A 31 0.48 3.70 -3.37
N HIS A 32 -0.11 4.78 -3.89
CA HIS A 32 0.61 5.98 -4.28
C HIS A 32 0.81 6.89 -3.08
N LEU A 33 2.05 7.26 -2.81
CA LEU A 33 2.43 8.24 -1.81
C LEU A 33 2.54 9.62 -2.45
N PHE A 34 1.89 10.60 -1.86
CA PHE A 34 2.07 12.00 -2.24
C PHE A 34 2.96 12.68 -1.19
N LYS A 35 3.81 13.63 -1.62
CA LYS A 35 4.67 14.40 -0.70
C LYS A 35 3.90 15.11 0.42
N ASP A 36 2.63 15.36 0.17
CA ASP A 36 1.76 16.16 1.02
C ASP A 36 0.91 15.26 1.95
N MET A 37 1.04 13.93 1.86
CA MET A 37 0.37 12.99 2.75
C MET A 37 0.97 13.05 4.15
N SER A 38 0.09 13.11 5.15
CA SER A 38 0.46 12.99 6.56
C SER A 38 0.50 11.52 6.98
N ALA A 39 1.22 11.21 8.07
CA ALA A 39 1.22 9.88 8.66
C ALA A 39 -0.20 9.38 9.01
N ARG A 40 -1.15 10.30 9.24
CA ARG A 40 -2.54 9.96 9.51
C ARG A 40 -3.23 9.37 8.28
N ASP A 41 -2.93 9.88 7.10
CA ASP A 41 -3.49 9.39 5.83
C ASP A 41 -2.97 7.99 5.50
N LEU A 42 -1.78 7.65 5.98
CA LEU A 42 -1.20 6.31 5.86
C LEU A 42 -1.81 5.29 6.83
N ILE A 43 -2.46 5.73 7.90
CA ILE A 43 -3.03 4.83 8.92
C ILE A 43 -4.55 4.73 8.76
N GLN A 44 -5.21 5.85 8.48
CA GLN A 44 -6.66 5.94 8.44
C GLN A 44 -7.13 6.59 7.15
N GLN A 45 -8.02 5.89 6.44
CA GLN A 45 -8.69 6.43 5.28
C GLN A 45 -10.06 6.95 5.68
N ARG A 46 -10.37 8.17 5.25
CA ARG A 46 -11.70 8.76 5.44
C ARG A 46 -12.57 8.39 4.24
N ILE A 47 -13.61 7.61 4.49
CA ILE A 47 -14.63 7.31 3.50
C ILE A 47 -15.92 8.05 3.83
N THR A 48 -16.52 8.67 2.82
CA THR A 48 -17.87 9.22 2.91
C THR A 48 -18.80 8.14 2.38
N GLU A 49 -19.62 7.59 3.27
CA GLU A 49 -20.66 6.66 2.86
C GLU A 49 -21.75 7.38 2.07
N THR A 50 -22.48 6.63 1.25
CA THR A 50 -23.56 7.17 0.39
C THR A 50 -24.71 7.79 1.19
N ASN A 51 -24.81 7.52 2.48
CA ASN A 51 -25.75 8.13 3.42
C ASN A 51 -25.27 9.49 4.00
N GLY A 52 -24.05 9.93 3.67
CA GLY A 52 -23.45 11.16 4.18
C GLY A 52 -22.61 11.00 5.45
N ASP A 53 -22.55 9.80 6.04
CA ASP A 53 -21.72 9.55 7.21
C ASP A 53 -20.25 9.42 6.84
N THR A 54 -19.39 9.95 7.70
CA THR A 54 -17.94 9.83 7.57
C THR A 54 -17.45 8.69 8.46
N LYS A 55 -16.91 7.63 7.86
CA LYS A 55 -16.24 6.56 8.61
C LYS A 55 -14.72 6.62 8.42
N TRP A 56 -14.04 6.24 9.49
CA TRP A 56 -12.60 6.02 9.50
C TRP A 56 -12.36 4.52 9.37
N LEU A 57 -11.75 4.12 8.26
CA LEU A 57 -11.31 2.76 8.04
C LEU A 57 -9.80 2.68 8.14
N ASN A 58 -9.29 1.47 8.42
CA ASN A 58 -7.88 1.19 8.26
C ASN A 58 -7.47 1.48 6.82
N SER A 59 -6.31 2.10 6.63
CA SER A 59 -5.77 2.28 5.29
C SER A 59 -5.40 0.91 4.69
N PRO A 60 -5.28 0.82 3.35
CA PRO A 60 -4.76 -0.38 2.69
C PRO A 60 -3.38 -0.81 3.21
N LEU A 61 -2.58 0.14 3.72
CA LEU A 61 -1.28 -0.15 4.35
C LEU A 61 -1.43 -0.95 5.64
N ILE A 62 -2.39 -0.54 6.49
CA ILE A 62 -2.67 -1.23 7.75
C ILE A 62 -3.31 -2.59 7.47
N GLU A 63 -4.23 -2.68 6.51
CA GLU A 63 -4.83 -3.96 6.13
C GLU A 63 -3.79 -4.93 5.58
N ALA A 64 -2.90 -4.47 4.70
CA ALA A 64 -1.80 -5.29 4.18
C ALA A 64 -0.88 -5.78 5.31
N ALA A 65 -0.53 -4.91 6.26
CA ALA A 65 0.29 -5.30 7.42
C ALA A 65 -0.40 -6.34 8.32
N ILE A 66 -1.72 -6.26 8.48
CA ILE A 66 -2.51 -7.22 9.26
C ILE A 66 -2.61 -8.57 8.52
N ASN A 67 -2.83 -8.55 7.21
CA ASN A 67 -3.00 -9.74 6.39
C ASN A 67 -1.67 -10.43 6.03
N GLY A 68 -0.53 -9.74 6.22
CA GLY A 68 0.78 -10.23 5.79
C GLY A 68 1.02 -10.04 4.29
N ASP A 69 0.30 -9.13 3.65
CA ASP A 69 0.43 -8.81 2.24
C ASP A 69 1.68 -7.96 1.97
N LEU A 70 2.18 -8.05 0.74
CA LEU A 70 3.30 -7.25 0.28
C LEU A 70 2.80 -5.90 -0.24
N MET A 71 3.13 -4.82 0.46
CA MET A 71 2.75 -3.46 0.07
C MET A 71 3.83 -2.79 -0.79
N ILE A 72 3.42 -2.25 -1.95
CA ILE A 72 4.25 -1.47 -2.86
C ILE A 72 3.89 0.01 -2.71
N LEU A 73 4.85 0.81 -2.28
CA LEU A 73 4.70 2.26 -2.13
C LEU A 73 5.40 2.97 -3.29
N GLY A 74 4.66 3.79 -4.04
CA GLY A 74 5.13 4.48 -5.25
C GLY A 74 5.06 5.99 -5.17
#